data_AF-A0A2N1UTC9-F1
#
_entry.id   AF-A0A2N1UTC9-F1
#
_cell.length_a   1.000
_cell.length_b   1.000
_cell.length_c   1.000
_cell.angle_alpha   90.00
_cell.angle_beta   90.00
_cell.angle_gamma   90.00
#
_symmetry.space_group_name_H-M   'P 1'
#
loop_
_entity.id
_entity.type
_entity.pdbx_description
1 polymer ?
#
loop_
_entity_poly.entity_id
_entity_poly.type
_entity_poly.pdbx_seq_one_letter_code
_entity_poly.pdbx_strand_id
1 'polypeptide(L)' 'VAEIERFPTHPIYKKVQSRKKRYKFHDEHEVTKEGDIVKIIECRPLSRDKFFRLLEVVESATK' A
#
# COMPACT_ATOMS: atom_id res chain seq x y z
N VAL A 1 -3.67 6.94 -2.10
CA VAL A 1 -4.18 5.54 -2.01
C VAL A 1 -3.06 4.65 -2.52
N ALA A 2 -2.68 3.62 -1.78
CA ALA A 2 -1.63 2.69 -2.21
C ALA A 2 -2.25 1.40 -2.76
N GLU A 3 -1.69 0.84 -3.83
CA GLU A 3 -2.02 -0.49 -4.33
C GLU A 3 -0.95 -1.47 -3.86
N ILE A 4 -1.37 -2.57 -3.22
CA ILE A 4 -0.47 -3.65 -2.82
C ILE A 4 -0.76 -4.85 -3.70
N GLU A 5 0.27 -5.31 -4.40
CA GLU A 5 0.26 -6.54 -5.16
C GLU A 5 0.80 -7.70 -4.31
N ARG A 6 0.14 -8.85 -4.40
CA ARG A 6 0.46 -10.08 -3.68
C ARG A 6 0.41 -11.24 -4.65
N PHE A 7 1.25 -12.26 -4.45
CA PHE A 7 1.29 -13.44 -5.31
C PHE A 7 0.90 -14.71 -4.54
N PRO A 8 -0.35 -14.85 -4.08
CA PRO A 8 -0.79 -16.09 -3.44
C PRO A 8 -0.84 -17.25 -4.44
N THR A 9 -0.42 -18.41 -3.96
CA THR A 9 -0.55 -19.68 -4.67
C THR A 9 -1.98 -20.22 -4.51
N HIS A 10 -2.61 -20.63 -5.61
CA HIS A 10 -3.92 -21.27 -5.54
C HIS A 10 -3.83 -22.58 -4.75
N PRO A 11 -4.69 -22.82 -3.74
CA PRO A 11 -4.53 -23.95 -2.82
C PRO A 11 -4.58 -25.32 -3.54
N ILE A 12 -5.45 -25.46 -4.54
CA ILE A 12 -5.65 -26.74 -5.26
C ILE A 12 -4.69 -26.88 -6.45
N TYR A 13 -4.53 -25.81 -7.23
CA TYR A 13 -3.85 -25.89 -8.54
C TYR A 13 -2.39 -25.50 -8.48
N LYS A 14 -1.92 -24.98 -7.33
CA LYS A 14 -0.56 -24.47 -7.12
C LYS A 14 -0.06 -23.41 -8.11
N LYS A 15 -0.97 -22.87 -8.94
CA LYS A 15 -0.70 -21.73 -9.82
C LYS A 15 -0.56 -20.46 -8.99
N VAL A 16 0.52 -19.72 -9.22
CA VAL A 16 0.72 -18.38 -8.63
C VAL A 16 -0.23 -17.40 -9.31
N GLN A 17 -1.04 -16.69 -8.53
CA GLN A 17 -1.99 -15.70 -9.04
C GLN A 17 -1.63 -14.33 -8.47
N SER A 18 -1.65 -13.27 -9.28
CA SER A 18 -1.53 -11.91 -8.78
C SER A 18 -2.86 -11.44 -8.18
N ARG A 19 -2.80 -10.85 -7.00
CA ARG A 19 -3.95 -10.20 -6.34
C ARG A 19 -3.55 -8.80 -5.93
N LYS A 20 -4.39 -7.83 -6.30
CA LYS A 20 -4.20 -6.41 -6.00
C LYS A 20 -5.23 -5.96 -4.98
N LYS A 21 -4.80 -5.21 -3.97
CA LYS A 21 -5.70 -4.58 -3.00
C LYS A 21 -5.29 -3.15 -2.75
N ARG A 22 -6.26 -2.24 -2.83
CA ARG A 22 -6.06 -0.80 -2.61
C ARG A 22 -6.31 -0.47 -1.14
N TYR A 23 -5.41 0.32 -0.55
CA TYR A 23 -5.48 0.79 0.82
C TYR A 23 -5.42 2.32 0.86
N LYS A 24 -6.34 2.92 1.62
CA LYS A 24 -6.28 4.36 1.93
C LYS A 24 -5.38 4.55 3.14
N PHE A 25 -4.36 5.38 3.00
CA PHE A 25 -3.46 5.75 4.09
C PHE A 25 -3.57 7.24 4.40
N HIS A 26 -3.08 7.62 5.57
CA HIS A 26 -2.93 9.00 5.98
C HIS A 26 -1.49 9.45 5.76
N ASP A 27 -1.36 10.60 5.10
CA ASP A 27 -0.13 11.39 4.98
C ASP A 27 -0.44 12.74 5.63
N GLU A 28 0.38 13.17 6.58
CA GLU A 28 0.19 14.41 7.35
C GLU A 28 0.82 15.62 6.66
N HIS A 29 1.88 15.40 5.88
CA HIS A 29 2.70 16.46 5.28
C HIS A 29 2.64 16.47 3.75
N GLU A 30 1.78 15.65 3.15
CA GLU A 30 1.59 15.52 1.69
C GLU A 30 2.92 15.28 0.94
N VAL A 31 3.81 14.49 1.54
CA VAL A 31 5.16 14.25 1.01
C VAL A 31 5.11 13.31 -0.20
N THR A 32 4.10 12.45 -0.27
CA THR A 32 3.98 11.40 -1.29
C THR A 32 3.45 11.90 -2.63
N LYS A 33 4.13 11.55 -3.70
CA LYS A 33 3.71 11.81 -5.09
C LYS A 33 3.19 10.54 -5.75
N GLU A 34 2.51 10.71 -6.88
CA GLU A 34 2.07 9.59 -7.70
C GLU A 34 3.28 8.83 -8.26
N GLY A 35 3.29 7.51 -8.07
CA GLY A 35 4.38 6.64 -8.53
C GLY A 35 5.44 6.32 -7.48
N ASP A 36 5.39 6.94 -6.30
CA ASP A 36 6.33 6.64 -5.21
C ASP A 36 6.05 5.27 -4.58
N ILE A 37 7.12 4.56 -4.20
CA ILE A 37 7.02 3.31 -3.43
C ILE A 37 7.09 3.65 -1.95
N VAL A 38 6.03 3.32 -1.22
CA VAL A 38 5.85 3.73 0.18
C VAL A 38 5.69 2.54 1.11
N LYS A 39 6.22 2.64 2.32
CA LYS A 39 5.90 1.76 3.44
C LYS A 39 4.81 2.39 4.29
N ILE A 40 3.75 1.62 4.54
CA ILE A 40 2.62 2.02 5.40
C ILE A 40 2.52 1.08 6.60
N ILE A 41 2.06 1.60 7.73
CA ILE A 41 1.85 0.84 8.96
C ILE A 41 0.40 0.99 9.42
N GLU A 42 -0.12 -0.03 10.11
CA GLU A 42 -1.43 0.01 10.77
C GLU A 42 -1.45 1.08 11.87
N CYS A 43 -2.58 1.78 11.99
CA CYS A 43 -2.81 2.78 13.01
C CYS A 43 -4.25 2.76 13.51
N ARG A 44 -4.57 3.59 14.51
CA ARG A 44 -5.97 3.81 14.92
C ARG A 44 -6.79 4.28 13.70
N PRO A 45 -8.12 4.02 13.67
CA PRO A 45 -8.99 4.60 12.66
C PRO A 45 -8.85 6.12 12.63
N LEU A 46 -8.38 6.67 11.51
CA LEU A 46 -8.29 8.13 11.28
C LEU A 46 -9.50 8.64 10.50
N SER A 47 -10.19 7.74 9.79
CA SER A 47 -11.44 7.99 9.09
C SER A 47 -12.20 6.67 8.97
N ARG A 48 -13.36 6.69 8.30
CA ARG A 48 -14.16 5.48 8.01
C ARG A 48 -13.35 4.39 7.28
N ASP A 49 -12.45 4.81 6.38
CA ASP A 49 -11.69 3.90 5.51
C ASP A 49 -10.17 4.00 5.69
N LYS A 50 -9.67 4.94 6.51
CA LYS A 50 -8.23 5.17 6.70
C LYS A 50 -7.77 4.57 8.03
N PHE A 51 -7.09 3.44 7.94
CA PHE A 51 -6.53 2.67 9.07
C PHE A 51 -5.01 2.48 8.97
N PHE A 52 -4.38 3.17 8.02
CA PHE A 52 -2.95 3.09 7.75
C PHE A 52 -2.36 4.48 7.74
N ARG A 53 -1.11 4.62 8.19
CA ARG A 53 -0.33 5.86 8.09
C ARG A 53 0.96 5.63 7.31
N LEU A 54 1.48 6.70 6.71
CA LEU A 54 2.80 6.70 6.07
C LEU A 54 3.90 6.48 7.13
N LEU A 55 4.84 5.59 6.83
CA LEU A 55 6.05 5.38 7.61
C LEU A 55 7.27 6.00 6.92
N GLU A 56 7.50 5.61 5.67
CA GLU A 56 8.70 5.96 4.90
C GLU A 56 8.39 5.91 3.39
N VAL A 57 9.02 6.79 2.62
CA VAL A 57 9.09 6.72 1.16
C VAL A 57 10.39 6.00 0.78
N VAL A 58 10.27 4.82 0.16
CA VAL A 58 11.41 3.95 -0.15
C VAL A 58 12.07 4.38 -1.46
N GLU A 59 11.26 4.62 -2.50
CA GLU A 59 11.74 5.08 -3.79
C GLU A 59 10.86 6.22 -4.28
N SER A 60 11.51 7.31 -4.69
CA SER A 60 10.85 8.45 -5.33
C SER A 60 10.83 8.25 -6.85
N ALA A 61 9.72 8.57 -7.50
CA ALA A 61 9.53 8.37 -8.94
C ALA A 61 10.50 9.16 -9.85
N THR A 62 11.26 10.13 -9.33
CA THR A 62 12.03 11.10 -10.13
C THR A 62 13.49 10.70 -10.41
N LYS A 63 13.78 9.39 -10.58
CA LYS A 63 15.11 8.95 -11.03
C LYS A 63 15.09 8.42 -12.46
#